data_AF-A0AAV0XC52-F1
#
_entry.id   AF-A0AAV0XC52-F1
#
_cell.length_a   1.000
_cell.length_b   1.000
_cell.length_c   1.000
_cell.angle_alpha   90.00
_cell.angle_beta   90.00
_cell.angle_gamma   90.00
#
_symmetry.space_group_name_H-M   'P 1'
#
loop_
_entity.id
_entity.type
_entity.pdbx_description
1 polymer ?
#
loop_
_entity_poly.entity_id
_entity_poly.type
_entity_poly.pdbx_seq_one_letter_code
_entity_poly.pdbx_strand_id
1 'polypeptide(L)'
;MASGSLSKCQSPPPVMTQARRTITPDNPDPAEVITENPSMPMARAGWVLRTLLLSDQNTVLRDRKTGGGRSVVRRCASGSELIDWLMNLVSTDHDSFSRHDVIGMWQALLEEGVISHATGEHPFKDKCLFYNFWQDREGALNTPTIQDVAEAEEHLDEALQELVHRGPDAHLRLILRSPSSERTPEDLELIFEELCEQKALAHLPNSVKRELASVVVFEAHPKAGYTLFRQGDDGKAWYVIMQGAVSVETYSKGIVESLYDGEDFGGLALIHNVPRSATITVKEDNTHLLRVDKDSYNKIVRDIEANTVRLKELGSDVLVLEKSPRLHKYMIIAGTPQKILEHLLEHRLSSTNVAGSRNDPCLDDFLLTHIVFMPTRTLVSELNK
;
A
#
# COMPACT_ATOMS: atom_id res chain seq x y z
N MET A 1 17.40 40.35 -18.51
CA MET A 1 17.13 40.51 -17.06
C MET A 1 16.13 39.43 -16.64
N ALA A 2 16.61 38.18 -16.51
CA ALA A 2 15.78 37.01 -16.25
C ALA A 2 16.47 36.11 -15.18
N SER A 3 16.75 36.69 -14.01
CA SER A 3 17.49 36.02 -12.94
C SER A 3 16.87 36.21 -11.55
N GLY A 4 15.61 36.65 -11.46
CA GLY A 4 14.91 36.88 -10.20
C GLY A 4 13.91 35.79 -9.78
N SER A 5 13.42 34.98 -10.72
CA SER A 5 12.23 34.11 -10.55
C SER A 5 12.47 32.82 -9.76
N LEU A 6 13.69 32.27 -9.79
CA LEU A 6 14.00 31.00 -9.09
C LEU A 6 14.19 31.13 -7.56
N SER A 7 14.17 32.35 -7.01
CA SER A 7 14.57 32.59 -5.61
C SER A 7 13.48 32.33 -4.56
N LYS A 8 12.19 32.31 -4.93
CA LYS A 8 11.08 32.15 -3.97
C LYS A 8 10.78 30.68 -3.61
N CYS A 9 11.19 29.74 -4.44
CA CYS A 9 10.97 28.29 -4.26
C CYS A 9 12.17 27.55 -3.65
N GLN A 10 13.25 28.25 -3.28
CA GLN A 10 14.57 27.62 -3.02
C GLN A 10 14.84 27.22 -1.57
N SER A 11 14.07 27.66 -0.59
CA SER A 11 14.24 27.14 0.77
C SER A 11 13.27 25.98 0.99
N PRO A 12 13.74 24.70 0.97
CA PRO A 12 12.96 23.63 1.57
C PRO A 12 12.65 24.00 3.03
N PRO A 13 11.49 23.61 3.56
CA PRO A 13 11.17 23.82 4.96
C PRO A 13 12.30 23.28 5.84
N PRO A 14 12.64 23.98 6.93
CA PRO A 14 13.65 23.54 7.88
C PRO A 14 13.18 22.26 8.56
N VAL A 15 14.14 21.41 8.93
CA VAL A 15 13.90 20.14 9.62
C VAL A 15 12.96 20.36 10.81
N MET A 16 11.74 19.83 10.72
CA MET A 16 10.83 19.80 11.86
C MET A 16 11.46 18.90 12.94
N THR A 17 12.02 19.51 13.98
CA THR A 17 12.51 18.80 15.16
C THR A 17 11.31 18.31 15.97
N GLN A 18 10.69 17.22 15.51
CA GLN A 18 9.76 16.47 16.32
C GLN A 18 10.54 15.66 17.37
N ALA A 19 10.00 15.65 18.60
CA ALA A 19 10.55 14.90 19.70
C ALA A 19 10.70 13.43 19.31
N ARG A 20 11.93 12.92 19.40
CA ARG A 20 12.32 11.49 19.42
C ARG A 20 11.37 10.57 18.61
N ARG A 21 11.58 10.49 17.29
CA ARG A 21 10.99 9.47 16.39
C ARG A 21 11.04 8.10 17.07
N THR A 22 9.92 7.64 17.62
CA THR A 22 9.77 6.26 18.07
C THR A 22 8.99 5.54 17.00
N ILE A 23 9.67 5.28 15.87
CA ILE A 23 9.25 4.24 14.95
C ILE A 23 9.47 2.93 15.69
N THR A 24 8.58 2.59 16.62
CA THR A 24 8.37 1.19 16.93
C THR A 24 7.45 0.71 15.83
N PRO A 25 7.89 -0.21 14.96
CA PRO A 25 7.05 -0.71 13.88
C PRO A 25 5.76 -1.41 14.34
N ASP A 26 5.61 -1.59 15.66
CA ASP A 26 4.40 -2.10 16.32
C ASP A 26 3.32 -1.02 16.55
N ASN A 27 3.62 0.28 16.34
CA ASN A 27 2.64 1.37 16.42
C ASN A 27 2.95 2.47 15.39
N PRO A 28 2.76 2.19 14.09
CA PRO A 28 3.02 3.17 13.04
C PRO A 28 2.09 4.38 13.20
N ASP A 29 2.66 5.59 13.22
CA ASP A 29 1.87 6.82 13.19
C ASP A 29 1.70 7.28 11.71
N PRO A 30 0.49 7.16 11.14
CA PRO A 30 0.25 7.61 9.77
C PRO A 30 0.41 9.13 9.60
N ALA A 31 0.45 9.91 10.69
CA ALA A 31 0.71 11.35 10.67
C ALA A 31 2.21 11.72 10.58
N GLU A 32 3.12 10.76 10.77
CA GLU A 32 4.56 11.02 10.72
C GLU A 32 5.05 11.24 9.28
N VAL A 33 5.77 12.35 9.11
CA VAL A 33 6.48 12.71 7.88
C VAL A 33 7.50 11.62 7.55
N ILE A 34 7.55 11.23 6.27
CA ILE A 34 8.40 10.12 5.81
C ILE A 34 9.78 10.65 5.43
N THR A 35 9.84 11.86 4.88
CA THR A 35 11.09 12.52 4.49
C THR A 35 11.53 13.55 5.54
N GLU A 36 12.82 13.92 5.54
CA GLU A 36 13.28 15.02 6.42
C GLU A 36 12.94 16.40 5.86
N ASN A 37 12.93 16.53 4.52
CA ASN A 37 12.57 17.73 3.79
C ASN A 37 11.74 17.33 2.54
N PRO A 38 10.80 18.17 2.08
CA PRO A 38 10.12 17.94 0.83
C PRO A 38 11.10 18.06 -0.32
N SER A 39 10.84 17.25 -1.33
CA SER A 39 11.45 17.37 -2.64
C SER A 39 11.08 18.72 -3.28
N MET A 40 11.95 19.21 -4.19
CA MET A 40 11.69 20.45 -4.92
C MET A 40 10.35 20.45 -5.68
N PRO A 41 9.94 19.35 -6.36
CA PRO A 41 8.63 19.27 -7.00
C PRO A 41 7.47 19.45 -6.00
N MET A 42 7.54 18.79 -4.83
CA MET A 42 6.47 18.88 -3.84
C MET A 42 6.44 20.21 -3.10
N ALA A 43 7.59 20.84 -2.86
CA ALA A 43 7.64 22.20 -2.37
C ALA A 43 6.99 23.19 -3.36
N ARG A 44 7.22 23.00 -4.67
CA ARG A 44 6.57 23.79 -5.73
C ARG A 44 5.06 23.54 -5.78
N ALA A 45 4.63 22.28 -5.78
CA ALA A 45 3.22 21.91 -5.77
C ALA A 45 2.50 22.53 -4.55
N GLY A 46 3.12 22.46 -3.37
CA GLY A 46 2.65 23.14 -2.17
C GLY A 46 2.47 24.64 -2.34
N TRP A 47 3.45 25.32 -2.93
CA TRP A 47 3.39 26.76 -3.16
C TRP A 47 2.29 27.14 -4.16
N VAL A 48 2.16 26.39 -5.26
CA VAL A 48 1.11 26.58 -6.27
C VAL A 48 -0.27 26.47 -5.62
N LEU A 49 -0.56 25.33 -4.96
CA LEU A 49 -1.88 25.09 -4.37
C LEU A 49 -2.21 26.10 -3.27
N ARG A 50 -1.24 26.43 -2.41
CA ARG A 50 -1.41 27.44 -1.37
C ARG A 50 -1.74 28.81 -1.96
N THR A 51 -1.02 29.20 -3.01
CA THR A 51 -1.21 30.50 -3.67
C THR A 51 -2.62 30.60 -4.24
N LEU A 52 -3.08 29.58 -4.96
CA LEU A 52 -4.41 29.52 -5.54
C LEU A 52 -5.52 29.47 -4.47
N LEU A 53 -5.32 28.69 -3.40
CA LEU A 53 -6.25 28.63 -2.25
C LEU A 53 -6.39 29.96 -1.52
N LEU A 54 -5.33 30.77 -1.44
CA LEU A 54 -5.38 32.10 -0.82
C LEU A 54 -6.01 33.15 -1.72
N SER A 55 -5.97 32.97 -3.05
CA SER A 55 -6.70 33.80 -4.01
C SER A 55 -8.15 33.34 -4.26
N ASP A 56 -8.54 32.18 -3.74
CA ASP A 56 -9.85 31.57 -3.97
C ASP A 56 -11.00 32.40 -3.36
N GLN A 57 -12.09 32.51 -4.11
CA GLN A 57 -13.25 33.31 -3.73
C GLN A 57 -14.02 32.69 -2.55
N ASN A 58 -13.95 31.37 -2.37
CA ASN A 58 -14.64 30.70 -1.26
C ASN A 58 -13.88 30.82 0.07
N THR A 59 -12.68 31.43 0.07
CA THR A 59 -11.88 31.71 1.28
C THR A 59 -11.63 30.45 2.12
N VAL A 60 -11.32 29.34 1.45
CA VAL A 60 -11.13 28.01 2.07
C VAL A 60 -10.10 28.07 3.20
N LEU A 61 -8.93 28.66 2.92
CA LEU A 61 -7.90 28.94 3.92
C LEU A 61 -8.26 30.19 4.74
N ARG A 62 -8.58 29.99 6.02
CA ARG A 62 -8.98 31.07 6.93
C ARG A 62 -8.67 30.78 8.40
N ASP A 63 -8.70 31.81 9.22
CA ASP A 63 -8.54 31.67 10.67
C ASP A 63 -9.78 31.03 11.29
N ARG A 64 -9.59 29.99 12.10
CA ARG A 64 -10.68 29.27 12.76
C ARG A 64 -10.41 29.09 14.24
N LYS A 65 -11.45 29.26 15.05
CA LYS A 65 -11.38 29.01 16.49
C LYS A 65 -11.54 27.51 16.75
N THR A 66 -10.70 26.94 17.60
CA THR A 66 -10.84 25.55 18.03
C THR A 66 -12.04 25.37 18.96
N GLY A 67 -12.48 24.12 19.13
CA GLY A 67 -13.54 23.77 20.10
C GLY A 67 -13.19 24.33 21.48
N GLY A 68 -14.07 25.18 22.03
CA GLY A 68 -13.85 25.88 23.30
C GLY A 68 -13.32 27.32 23.18
N GLY A 69 -13.07 27.84 21.97
CA GLY A 69 -12.82 29.26 21.71
C GLY A 69 -11.52 29.83 22.25
N ARG A 70 -10.65 29.00 22.84
CA ARG A 70 -9.40 29.39 23.51
C ARG A 70 -8.19 29.49 22.56
N SER A 71 -8.22 28.84 21.40
CA SER A 71 -7.12 28.88 20.42
C SER A 71 -7.65 29.19 19.03
N VAL A 72 -6.85 29.89 18.23
CA VAL A 72 -7.12 30.19 16.81
C VAL A 72 -6.07 29.46 15.98
N VAL A 73 -6.53 28.57 15.11
CA VAL A 73 -5.71 27.99 14.05
C VAL A 73 -5.78 28.96 12.88
N ARG A 74 -4.66 29.61 12.56
CA ARG A 74 -4.60 30.60 11.49
C ARG A 74 -4.56 29.92 10.12
N ARG A 75 -5.13 30.54 9.08
CA ARG A 75 -5.05 30.12 7.67
C ARG A 75 -5.10 28.60 7.48
N CYS A 76 -6.17 28.01 8.00
CA CYS A 76 -6.42 26.58 7.93
C CYS A 76 -7.67 26.28 7.12
N ALA A 77 -7.72 25.05 6.62
CA ALA A 77 -8.88 24.47 5.98
C ALA A 77 -9.17 23.11 6.59
N SER A 78 -10.43 22.67 6.55
CA SER A 78 -10.73 21.28 6.88
C SER A 78 -10.31 20.34 5.76
N GLY A 79 -10.00 19.09 6.10
CA GLY A 79 -9.67 18.08 5.09
C GLY A 79 -10.75 17.94 4.02
N SER A 80 -12.04 17.96 4.41
CA SER A 80 -13.15 17.90 3.46
C SER A 80 -13.20 19.10 2.51
N GLU A 81 -12.98 20.32 2.99
CA GLU A 81 -12.93 21.51 2.11
C GLU A 81 -11.73 21.46 1.16
N LEU A 82 -10.58 20.95 1.61
CA LEU A 82 -9.39 20.79 0.76
C LEU A 82 -9.64 19.75 -0.35
N ILE A 83 -10.34 18.67 -0.05
CA ILE A 83 -10.72 17.66 -1.06
C ILE A 83 -11.70 18.26 -2.05
N ASP A 84 -12.76 18.93 -1.58
CA ASP A 84 -13.77 19.53 -2.45
C ASP A 84 -13.15 20.59 -3.38
N TRP A 85 -12.23 21.41 -2.84
CA TRP A 85 -11.51 22.40 -3.62
C TRP A 85 -10.62 21.76 -4.69
N LEU A 86 -9.82 20.74 -4.33
CA LEU A 86 -8.93 20.10 -5.28
C LEU A 86 -9.72 19.29 -6.33
N MET A 87 -10.81 18.62 -5.95
CA MET A 87 -11.70 17.95 -6.91
C MET A 87 -12.28 18.94 -7.93
N ASN A 88 -12.76 20.11 -7.49
CA ASN A 88 -13.26 21.13 -8.42
C ASN A 88 -12.17 21.65 -9.36
N LEU A 89 -10.92 21.65 -8.92
CA LEU A 89 -9.77 22.08 -9.72
C LEU A 89 -9.38 21.04 -10.77
N VAL A 90 -9.36 19.74 -10.43
CA VAL A 90 -8.96 18.67 -11.35
C VAL A 90 -10.09 18.19 -12.27
N SER A 91 -11.36 18.47 -11.93
CA SER A 91 -12.53 18.05 -12.72
C SER A 91 -12.67 18.76 -14.07
N THR A 92 -11.73 19.63 -14.45
CA THR A 92 -11.72 20.29 -15.76
C THR A 92 -11.21 19.38 -16.87
N ASP A 93 -10.49 18.30 -16.52
CA ASP A 93 -9.91 17.34 -17.47
C ASP A 93 -10.73 16.04 -17.57
N HIS A 94 -10.48 15.27 -18.62
CA HIS A 94 -11.25 14.05 -18.96
C HIS A 94 -11.10 12.89 -17.96
N ASP A 95 -10.22 12.99 -16.96
CA ASP A 95 -10.00 11.98 -15.93
C ASP A 95 -10.86 12.26 -14.69
N SER A 96 -11.76 11.32 -14.37
CA SER A 96 -12.57 11.41 -13.15
C SER A 96 -11.78 10.89 -11.95
N PHE A 97 -11.38 11.79 -11.05
CA PHE A 97 -10.76 11.43 -9.78
C PHE A 97 -11.83 11.09 -8.72
N SER A 98 -11.57 10.04 -7.94
CA SER A 98 -12.33 9.73 -6.74
C SER A 98 -11.85 10.57 -5.56
N ARG A 99 -12.63 10.61 -4.47
CA ARG A 99 -12.17 11.25 -3.22
C ARG A 99 -10.92 10.56 -2.65
N HIS A 100 -10.73 9.26 -2.89
CA HIS A 100 -9.56 8.51 -2.44
C HIS A 100 -8.29 8.98 -3.15
N ASP A 101 -8.36 9.22 -4.45
CA ASP A 101 -7.23 9.74 -5.23
C ASP A 101 -6.77 11.09 -4.68
N VAL A 102 -7.73 11.98 -4.41
CA VAL A 102 -7.48 13.30 -3.84
C VAL A 102 -6.98 13.24 -2.40
N ILE A 103 -7.46 12.28 -1.59
CA ILE A 103 -6.87 12.01 -0.26
C ILE A 103 -5.40 11.62 -0.41
N GLY A 104 -5.06 10.76 -1.39
CA GLY A 104 -3.68 10.40 -1.71
C GLY A 104 -2.81 11.60 -2.06
N MET A 105 -3.29 12.48 -2.94
CA MET A 105 -2.58 13.71 -3.33
C MET A 105 -2.27 14.61 -2.12
N TRP A 106 -3.25 14.83 -1.24
CA TRP A 106 -3.04 15.62 -0.03
C TRP A 106 -2.16 14.91 1.00
N GLN A 107 -2.29 13.59 1.11
CA GLN A 107 -1.42 12.79 1.96
C GLN A 107 0.04 12.87 1.49
N ALA A 108 0.31 12.88 0.19
CA ALA A 108 1.67 13.05 -0.34
C ALA A 108 2.29 14.39 0.10
N LEU A 109 1.52 15.48 0.10
CA LEU A 109 1.96 16.78 0.62
C LEU A 109 2.23 16.74 2.14
N LEU A 110 1.42 16.00 2.90
CA LEU A 110 1.59 15.84 4.34
C LEU A 110 2.85 15.03 4.68
N GLU A 111 3.08 13.95 3.95
CA GLU A 111 4.22 13.03 4.13
C GLU A 111 5.57 13.67 3.80
N GLU A 112 5.57 14.74 3.02
CA GLU A 112 6.74 15.57 2.74
C GLU A 112 6.80 16.85 3.60
N GLY A 113 5.86 17.05 4.51
CA GLY A 113 5.84 18.18 5.45
C GLY A 113 5.44 19.52 4.82
N VAL A 114 4.89 19.50 3.60
CA VAL A 114 4.39 20.70 2.91
C VAL A 114 3.12 21.22 3.59
N ILE A 115 2.24 20.30 3.98
CA ILE A 115 1.11 20.56 4.88
C ILE A 115 1.28 19.78 6.17
N SER A 116 0.57 20.19 7.22
CA SER A 116 0.53 19.47 8.49
C SER A 116 -0.85 19.58 9.10
N HIS A 117 -1.27 18.53 9.82
CA HIS A 117 -2.43 18.63 10.70
C HIS A 117 -2.13 19.63 11.83
N ALA A 118 -3.12 20.43 12.22
CA ALA A 118 -2.95 21.51 13.20
C ALA A 118 -2.41 21.04 14.56
N THR A 119 -2.73 19.82 15.00
CA THR A 119 -2.16 19.22 16.21
C THR A 119 -0.93 18.35 15.94
N GLY A 120 -0.69 17.98 14.68
CA GLY A 120 0.36 17.03 14.29
C GLY A 120 0.03 15.56 14.54
N GLU A 121 -1.17 15.23 15.01
CA GLU A 121 -1.53 13.87 15.46
C GLU A 121 -2.31 13.04 14.43
N HIS A 122 -2.59 13.61 13.25
CA HIS A 122 -3.46 12.95 12.28
C HIS A 122 -2.85 12.95 10.88
N PRO A 123 -2.94 11.81 10.16
CA PRO A 123 -2.74 11.82 8.71
C PRO A 123 -3.84 12.64 8.04
N PHE A 124 -3.72 12.80 6.73
CA PHE A 124 -4.78 13.45 5.98
C PHE A 124 -6.06 12.60 6.03
N LYS A 125 -7.17 13.25 6.36
CA LYS A 125 -8.49 12.64 6.52
C LYS A 125 -9.54 13.56 5.94
N ASP A 126 -10.50 12.98 5.23
CA ASP A 126 -11.74 13.62 4.80
C ASP A 126 -12.69 13.84 5.99
N LYS A 127 -12.31 14.76 6.88
CA LYS A 127 -13.04 15.13 8.09
C LYS A 127 -12.88 16.62 8.36
N CYS A 128 -13.65 17.12 9.31
CA CYS A 128 -13.51 18.47 9.87
C CYS A 128 -12.25 18.63 10.77
N LEU A 129 -11.12 18.09 10.34
CA LEU A 129 -9.80 18.27 10.95
C LEU A 129 -9.06 19.36 10.19
N PHE A 130 -8.33 20.23 10.90
CA PHE A 130 -7.70 21.40 10.30
C PHE A 130 -6.27 21.11 9.87
N TYR A 131 -5.93 21.54 8.66
CA TYR A 131 -4.59 21.44 8.09
C TYR A 131 -4.07 22.83 7.72
N ASN A 132 -2.75 22.97 7.79
CA ASN A 132 -2.03 24.20 7.47
C ASN A 132 -0.87 23.90 6.55
N PHE A 133 -0.63 24.79 5.59
CA PHE A 133 0.66 24.82 4.91
C PHE A 133 1.76 25.26 5.88
N TRP A 134 2.94 24.68 5.73
CA TRP A 134 4.09 25.00 6.58
C TRP A 134 4.38 26.51 6.67
N GLN A 135 4.29 27.23 5.53
CA GLN A 135 4.51 28.68 5.46
C GLN A 135 3.56 29.49 6.38
N ASP A 136 2.30 29.05 6.52
CA ASP A 136 1.31 29.77 7.33
C ASP A 136 1.49 29.54 8.83
N ARG A 137 2.08 28.39 9.21
CA ARG A 137 2.38 28.06 10.61
C ARG A 137 3.51 28.93 11.16
N GLU A 138 4.50 29.26 10.33
CA GLU A 138 5.61 30.15 10.71
C GLU A 138 5.18 31.64 10.79
N GLY A 139 3.91 31.95 10.53
CA GLY A 139 3.39 33.29 10.62
C GLY A 139 3.70 34.16 9.40
N ALA A 140 3.99 33.55 8.25
CA ALA A 140 4.06 34.29 6.99
C ALA A 140 2.67 34.86 6.66
N LEU A 141 2.48 36.16 6.86
CA LEU A 141 1.21 36.85 6.61
C LEU A 141 1.08 37.35 5.17
N ASN A 142 2.05 37.07 4.31
CA ASN A 142 2.03 37.54 2.93
C ASN A 142 0.82 36.93 2.20
N THR A 143 -0.01 37.81 1.64
CA THR A 143 -1.04 37.45 0.66
C THR A 143 -0.39 37.40 -0.72
N PRO A 144 -0.76 36.45 -1.58
CA PRO A 144 -0.22 36.41 -2.93
C PRO A 144 -0.49 37.70 -3.70
N THR A 145 0.49 38.16 -4.47
CA THR A 145 0.30 39.24 -5.43
C THR A 145 -0.35 38.70 -6.71
N ILE A 146 -0.87 39.58 -7.57
CA ILE A 146 -1.41 39.19 -8.88
C ILE A 146 -0.36 38.42 -9.71
N GLN A 147 0.92 38.81 -9.60
CA GLN A 147 2.01 38.12 -10.29
C GLN A 147 2.24 36.72 -9.74
N ASP A 148 2.14 36.53 -8.42
CA ASP A 148 2.30 35.21 -7.81
C ASP A 148 1.15 34.28 -8.22
N VAL A 149 -0.09 34.80 -8.32
CA VAL A 149 -1.25 34.03 -8.81
C VAL A 149 -1.05 33.61 -10.26
N ALA A 150 -0.66 34.53 -11.14
CA ALA A 150 -0.40 34.20 -12.55
C ALA A 150 0.72 33.15 -12.72
N GLU A 151 1.78 33.23 -11.92
CA GLU A 151 2.86 32.25 -11.90
C GLU A 151 2.39 30.89 -11.35
N ALA A 152 1.52 30.87 -10.34
CA ALA A 152 0.92 29.64 -9.84
C ALA A 152 -0.01 28.97 -10.87
N GLU A 153 -0.80 29.76 -11.61
CA GLU A 153 -1.65 29.26 -12.70
C GLU A 153 -0.80 28.65 -13.84
N GLU A 154 0.34 29.23 -14.18
CA GLU A 154 1.26 28.70 -15.20
C GLU A 154 1.88 27.35 -14.80
N HIS A 155 2.15 27.15 -13.51
CA HIS A 155 2.74 25.92 -12.97
C HIS A 155 1.73 24.91 -12.41
N LEU A 156 0.43 25.15 -12.58
CA LEU A 156 -0.61 24.31 -11.99
C LEU A 156 -0.59 22.88 -12.56
N ASP A 157 -0.46 22.74 -13.87
CA ASP A 157 -0.46 21.43 -14.52
C ASP A 157 0.71 20.55 -14.04
N GLU A 158 1.93 21.10 -13.98
CA GLU A 158 3.10 20.41 -13.44
C GLU A 158 2.89 19.97 -11.98
N ALA A 159 2.30 20.83 -11.16
CA ALA A 159 2.01 20.54 -9.77
C ALA A 159 0.96 19.42 -9.61
N LEU A 160 -0.10 19.46 -10.41
CA LEU A 160 -1.14 18.43 -10.41
C LEU A 160 -0.60 17.09 -10.90
N GLN A 161 0.21 17.09 -11.96
CA GLN A 161 0.84 15.88 -12.48
C GLN A 161 1.72 15.19 -11.43
N GLU A 162 2.51 15.96 -10.66
CA GLU A 162 3.33 15.42 -9.58
C GLU A 162 2.47 14.79 -8.48
N LEU A 163 1.37 15.43 -8.11
CA LEU A 163 0.44 14.94 -7.08
C LEU A 163 -0.33 13.69 -7.55
N VAL A 164 -0.78 13.67 -8.79
CA VAL A 164 -1.44 12.49 -9.39
C VAL A 164 -0.47 11.31 -9.45
N HIS A 165 0.80 11.55 -9.74
CA HIS A 165 1.81 10.51 -9.77
C HIS A 165 2.13 9.94 -8.37
N ARG A 166 2.25 10.80 -7.34
CA ARG A 166 2.59 10.39 -5.96
C ARG A 166 1.39 9.94 -5.14
N GLY A 167 0.19 10.37 -5.50
CA GLY A 167 -1.04 10.18 -4.75
C GLY A 167 -1.35 8.71 -4.43
N PRO A 168 -1.31 7.79 -5.41
CA PRO A 168 -1.59 6.37 -5.19
C PRO A 168 -0.68 5.72 -4.14
N ASP A 169 0.63 5.93 -4.24
CA ASP A 169 1.61 5.40 -3.27
C ASP A 169 1.40 5.99 -1.86
N ALA A 170 1.18 7.30 -1.76
CA ALA A 170 0.87 7.95 -0.49
C ALA A 170 -0.46 7.43 0.13
N HIS A 171 -1.48 7.18 -0.70
CA HIS A 171 -2.74 6.61 -0.25
C HIS A 171 -2.57 5.17 0.26
N LEU A 172 -1.82 4.35 -0.47
CA LEU A 172 -1.50 2.99 -0.07
C LEU A 172 -0.76 2.98 1.28
N ARG A 173 0.26 3.84 1.46
CA ARG A 173 1.00 3.96 2.71
C ARG A 173 0.09 4.40 3.87
N LEU A 174 -0.81 5.35 3.63
CA LEU A 174 -1.81 5.78 4.61
C LEU A 174 -2.66 4.60 5.11
N ILE A 175 -3.13 3.76 4.20
CA ILE A 175 -3.93 2.57 4.53
C ILE A 175 -3.06 1.54 5.29
N LEU A 176 -1.84 1.27 4.81
CA LEU A 176 -0.96 0.27 5.41
C LEU A 176 -0.46 0.64 6.82
N ARG A 177 -0.39 1.94 7.11
CA ARG A 177 -0.07 2.47 8.45
C ARG A 177 -1.28 2.52 9.38
N SER A 178 -2.49 2.32 8.87
CA SER A 178 -3.70 2.22 9.69
C SER A 178 -3.79 0.81 10.32
N PRO A 179 -4.35 0.67 11.54
CA PRO A 179 -4.56 -0.64 12.16
C PRO A 179 -5.32 -1.57 11.22
N SER A 180 -4.89 -2.83 11.13
CA SER A 180 -5.51 -3.83 10.24
C SER A 180 -7.01 -4.02 10.51
N SER A 181 -7.46 -3.83 11.75
CA SER A 181 -8.88 -3.90 12.14
C SER A 181 -9.75 -2.75 11.62
N GLU A 182 -9.14 -1.64 11.18
CA GLU A 182 -9.84 -0.45 10.70
C GLU A 182 -9.89 -0.37 9.16
N ARG A 183 -9.26 -1.31 8.45
CA ARG A 183 -9.25 -1.34 6.98
C ARG A 183 -10.62 -1.71 6.43
N THR A 184 -11.08 -0.92 5.47
CA THR A 184 -12.32 -1.16 4.72
C THR A 184 -12.13 -2.24 3.64
N PRO A 185 -13.21 -2.81 3.07
CA PRO A 185 -13.09 -3.73 1.93
C PRO A 185 -12.36 -3.12 0.73
N GLU A 186 -12.58 -1.82 0.47
CA GLU A 186 -11.92 -1.06 -0.60
C GLU A 186 -10.41 -0.91 -0.31
N ASP A 187 -10.04 -0.60 0.94
CA ASP A 187 -8.65 -0.55 1.38
C ASP A 187 -7.92 -1.89 1.17
N LEU A 188 -8.60 -3.00 1.48
CA LEU A 188 -8.04 -4.34 1.31
C LEU A 188 -7.86 -4.71 -0.16
N GLU A 189 -8.74 -4.26 -1.05
CA GLU A 189 -8.59 -4.48 -2.49
C GLU A 189 -7.40 -3.70 -3.04
N LEU A 190 -7.23 -2.43 -2.65
CA LEU A 190 -6.08 -1.60 -3.02
C LEU A 190 -4.75 -2.24 -2.58
N ILE A 191 -4.67 -2.71 -1.33
CA ILE A 191 -3.47 -3.43 -0.87
C ILE A 191 -3.28 -4.72 -1.67
N PHE A 192 -4.34 -5.48 -1.93
CA PHE A 192 -4.25 -6.73 -2.69
C PHE A 192 -3.75 -6.51 -4.12
N GLU A 193 -4.22 -5.47 -4.81
CA GLU A 193 -3.77 -5.08 -6.14
C GLU A 193 -2.26 -4.78 -6.12
N GLU A 194 -1.79 -3.98 -5.16
CA GLU A 194 -0.36 -3.73 -4.99
C GLU A 194 0.44 -5.03 -4.74
N LEU A 195 -0.02 -5.88 -3.81
CA LEU A 195 0.64 -7.15 -3.52
C LEU A 195 0.68 -8.09 -4.75
N CYS A 196 -0.21 -7.90 -5.73
CA CYS A 196 -0.18 -8.65 -6.97
C CYS A 196 1.00 -8.25 -7.87
N GLU A 197 1.39 -6.98 -7.86
CA GLU A 197 2.47 -6.42 -8.68
C GLU A 197 3.87 -6.70 -8.09
N GLN A 198 3.94 -6.96 -6.79
CA GLN A 198 5.20 -7.23 -6.09
C GLN A 198 5.86 -8.55 -6.52
N LYS A 199 7.08 -8.45 -7.06
CA LYS A 199 7.86 -9.59 -7.59
C LYS A 199 8.13 -10.68 -6.54
N ALA A 200 8.50 -10.28 -5.32
CA ALA A 200 8.66 -11.19 -4.19
C ALA A 200 7.43 -12.07 -3.96
N LEU A 201 6.24 -11.57 -4.28
CA LEU A 201 4.96 -12.22 -4.03
C LEU A 201 4.39 -12.92 -5.25
N ALA A 202 5.05 -12.83 -6.42
CA ALA A 202 4.53 -13.34 -7.68
C ALA A 202 4.23 -14.86 -7.64
N HIS A 203 4.97 -15.61 -6.82
CA HIS A 203 4.80 -17.05 -6.64
C HIS A 203 3.65 -17.45 -5.70
N LEU A 204 3.09 -16.49 -4.95
CA LEU A 204 2.02 -16.75 -4.00
C LEU A 204 0.64 -16.74 -4.68
N PRO A 205 -0.26 -17.69 -4.34
CA PRO A 205 -1.64 -17.67 -4.81
C PRO A 205 -2.38 -16.39 -4.37
N ASN A 206 -3.39 -15.98 -5.15
CA ASN A 206 -4.19 -14.79 -4.85
C ASN A 206 -4.96 -14.91 -3.52
N SER A 207 -5.34 -16.11 -3.08
CA SER A 207 -5.93 -16.32 -1.76
C SER A 207 -4.96 -15.90 -0.65
N VAL A 208 -3.69 -16.28 -0.76
CA VAL A 208 -2.62 -15.89 0.17
C VAL A 208 -2.39 -14.39 0.15
N LYS A 209 -2.31 -13.77 -1.03
CA LYS A 209 -2.15 -12.32 -1.15
C LYS A 209 -3.31 -11.55 -0.51
N ARG A 210 -4.54 -12.05 -0.61
CA ARG A 210 -5.70 -11.47 0.08
C ARG A 210 -5.60 -11.59 1.60
N GLU A 211 -5.16 -12.74 2.11
CA GLU A 211 -4.92 -12.87 3.55
C GLU A 211 -3.79 -11.95 4.01
N LEU A 212 -2.70 -11.84 3.23
CA LEU A 212 -1.61 -10.89 3.49
C LEU A 212 -2.10 -9.44 3.52
N ALA A 213 -2.96 -9.02 2.59
CA ALA A 213 -3.53 -7.66 2.57
C ALA A 213 -4.22 -7.28 3.89
N SER A 214 -4.80 -8.26 4.58
CA SER A 214 -5.48 -8.03 5.87
C SER A 214 -4.55 -7.88 7.07
N VAL A 215 -3.26 -8.25 6.96
CA VAL A 215 -2.33 -8.28 8.10
C VAL A 215 -1.02 -7.55 7.86
N VAL A 216 -0.66 -7.29 6.61
CA VAL A 216 0.60 -6.64 6.24
C VAL A 216 0.64 -5.22 6.80
N VAL A 217 1.78 -4.81 7.32
CA VAL A 217 1.99 -3.45 7.84
C VAL A 217 3.15 -2.79 7.09
N PHE A 218 3.10 -1.46 7.01
CA PHE A 218 4.18 -0.68 6.40
C PHE A 218 5.19 -0.22 7.45
N GLU A 219 6.48 -0.35 7.14
CA GLU A 219 7.60 0.06 7.98
C GLU A 219 8.58 0.91 7.15
N ALA A 220 8.94 2.11 7.62
CA ALA A 220 9.87 3.00 6.93
C ALA A 220 11.11 3.31 7.78
N HIS A 221 12.25 3.40 7.11
CA HIS A 221 13.53 3.77 7.69
C HIS A 221 14.09 4.98 6.95
N PRO A 222 13.98 6.19 7.53
CA PRO A 222 14.48 7.41 6.90
C PRO A 222 15.99 7.44 6.72
N LYS A 223 16.76 6.64 7.49
CA LYS A 223 18.22 6.65 7.49
C LYS A 223 18.82 5.26 7.29
N ALA A 224 19.86 5.20 6.47
CA ALA A 224 20.75 4.06 6.37
C ALA A 224 21.46 3.75 7.69
N GLY A 225 21.91 2.50 7.83
CA GLY A 225 22.64 2.00 8.99
C GLY A 225 21.75 1.47 10.12
N TYR A 226 20.42 1.57 10.00
CA TYR A 226 19.52 0.95 10.97
C TYR A 226 19.56 -0.58 10.86
N THR A 227 19.90 -1.27 11.95
CA THR A 227 19.88 -2.74 11.99
C THR A 227 18.47 -3.24 12.33
N LEU A 228 17.81 -3.90 11.38
CA LEU A 228 16.45 -4.46 11.57
C LEU A 228 16.46 -5.61 12.58
N PHE A 229 17.41 -6.53 12.43
CA PHE A 229 17.65 -7.63 13.37
C PHE A 229 19.07 -8.17 13.18
N ARG A 230 19.57 -8.86 14.20
CA ARG A 230 20.91 -9.47 14.20
C ARG A 230 20.85 -10.98 14.00
N GLN A 231 21.93 -11.53 13.46
CA GLN A 231 22.14 -12.97 13.44
C GLN A 231 22.04 -13.52 14.87
N GLY A 232 21.28 -14.61 15.04
CA GLY A 232 21.03 -15.22 16.34
C GLY A 232 19.80 -14.70 17.08
N ASP A 233 19.18 -13.59 16.65
CA ASP A 233 17.91 -13.13 17.22
C ASP A 233 16.77 -14.10 16.88
N ASP A 234 15.70 -14.06 17.68
CA ASP A 234 14.47 -14.78 17.35
C ASP A 234 13.80 -14.18 16.09
N GLY A 235 13.35 -15.05 15.19
CA GLY A 235 12.58 -14.62 14.03
C GLY A 235 11.19 -14.12 14.43
N LYS A 236 10.94 -12.80 14.33
CA LYS A 236 9.67 -12.16 14.72
C LYS A 236 8.79 -11.73 13.55
N ALA A 237 9.36 -11.49 12.38
CA ALA A 237 8.63 -11.03 11.20
C ALA A 237 9.32 -11.42 9.88
N TRP A 238 8.57 -11.32 8.79
CA TRP A 238 9.03 -11.42 7.41
C TRP A 238 8.84 -10.07 6.72
N TYR A 239 9.72 -9.75 5.77
CA TYR A 239 9.80 -8.44 5.15
C TYR A 239 9.86 -8.52 3.63
N VAL A 240 9.22 -7.58 2.94
CA VAL A 240 9.36 -7.34 1.49
C VAL A 240 9.83 -5.91 1.27
N ILE A 241 10.81 -5.70 0.41
CA ILE A 241 11.37 -4.38 0.12
C ILE A 241 10.51 -3.72 -0.97
N MET A 242 9.80 -2.64 -0.61
CA MET A 242 9.07 -1.83 -1.59
C MET A 242 9.99 -0.82 -2.27
N GLN A 243 10.90 -0.23 -1.48
CA GLN A 243 11.82 0.81 -1.93
C GLN A 243 13.10 0.79 -1.09
N GLY A 244 14.25 0.96 -1.74
CA GLY A 244 15.57 1.07 -1.12
C GLY A 244 16.33 -0.25 -1.11
N ALA A 245 17.24 -0.40 -0.16
CA ALA A 245 18.10 -1.58 -0.10
C ALA A 245 18.50 -1.93 1.33
N VAL A 246 18.80 -3.21 1.54
CA VAL A 246 19.37 -3.72 2.80
C VAL A 246 20.62 -4.55 2.53
N SER A 247 21.54 -4.58 3.50
CA SER A 247 22.70 -5.46 3.48
C SER A 247 22.45 -6.70 4.32
N VAL A 248 22.93 -7.84 3.83
CA VAL A 248 22.89 -9.13 4.52
C VAL A 248 24.29 -9.42 5.02
N GLU A 249 24.45 -9.58 6.33
CA GLU A 249 25.74 -9.84 6.97
C GLU A 249 25.70 -11.11 7.83
N THR A 250 26.79 -11.89 7.81
CA THR A 250 26.99 -13.00 8.75
C THR A 250 28.27 -12.78 9.54
N TYR A 251 28.28 -13.19 10.82
CA TYR A 251 29.45 -13.00 11.70
C TYR A 251 30.73 -13.65 11.14
N SER A 252 30.59 -14.74 10.37
CA SER A 252 31.73 -15.44 9.79
C SER A 252 32.31 -14.81 8.52
N LYS A 253 31.51 -14.07 7.75
CA LYS A 253 31.88 -13.62 6.39
C LYS A 253 31.76 -12.10 6.18
N GLY A 254 31.22 -11.36 7.15
CA GLY A 254 30.83 -9.97 6.94
C GLY A 254 29.63 -9.88 5.99
N ILE A 255 29.57 -8.79 5.20
CA ILE A 255 28.51 -8.57 4.20
C ILE A 255 28.63 -9.63 3.11
N VAL A 256 27.58 -10.43 2.94
CA VAL A 256 27.50 -11.52 1.96
C VAL A 256 26.67 -11.14 0.74
N GLU A 257 25.70 -10.23 0.90
CA GLU A 257 24.73 -9.88 -0.15
C GLU A 257 24.09 -8.50 0.11
N SER A 258 23.46 -7.93 -0.90
CA SER A 258 22.56 -6.79 -0.77
C SER A 258 21.25 -7.13 -1.48
N LEU A 259 20.13 -6.81 -0.85
CA LEU A 259 18.79 -6.99 -1.39
C LEU A 259 18.17 -5.62 -1.72
N TYR A 260 17.33 -5.59 -2.75
CA TYR A 260 16.75 -4.38 -3.37
C TYR A 260 15.23 -4.52 -3.56
N ASP A 261 14.62 -3.48 -4.13
CA ASP A 261 13.20 -3.40 -4.49
C ASP A 261 12.65 -4.69 -5.12
N GLY A 262 11.56 -5.19 -4.55
CA GLY A 262 10.87 -6.40 -4.99
C GLY A 262 11.47 -7.71 -4.48
N GLU A 263 12.49 -7.67 -3.62
CA GLU A 263 13.03 -8.83 -2.90
C GLU A 263 12.48 -8.93 -1.47
N ASP A 264 12.54 -10.13 -0.88
CA ASP A 264 12.06 -10.40 0.47
C ASP A 264 13.13 -11.06 1.36
N PHE A 265 12.96 -10.96 2.68
CA PHE A 265 13.88 -11.58 3.63
C PHE A 265 13.24 -11.91 4.98
N GLY A 266 13.89 -12.80 5.73
CA GLY A 266 13.48 -13.16 7.09
C GLY A 266 12.43 -14.27 7.18
N GLY A 267 12.02 -14.91 6.07
CA GLY A 267 11.05 -16.00 6.10
C GLY A 267 11.56 -17.28 6.78
N LEU A 268 12.84 -17.63 6.59
CA LEU A 268 13.42 -18.90 7.07
C LEU A 268 13.28 -19.13 8.59
N ALA A 269 13.50 -18.09 9.39
CA ALA A 269 13.41 -18.16 10.84
C ALA A 269 11.97 -18.40 11.33
N LEU A 270 10.97 -17.97 10.56
CA LEU A 270 9.56 -18.17 10.88
C LEU A 270 9.14 -19.61 10.60
N ILE A 271 9.49 -20.12 9.42
CA ILE A 271 9.13 -21.47 8.94
C ILE A 271 9.77 -22.55 9.82
N HIS A 272 11.07 -22.44 10.07
CA HIS A 272 11.82 -23.48 10.77
C HIS A 272 11.85 -23.28 12.29
N ASN A 273 11.30 -22.16 12.79
CA ASN A 273 11.39 -21.76 14.19
C ASN A 273 12.84 -21.81 14.73
N VAL A 274 13.77 -21.27 13.93
CA VAL A 274 15.21 -21.19 14.22
C VAL A 274 15.64 -19.73 14.38
N PRO A 275 16.78 -19.44 15.04
CA PRO A 275 17.34 -18.10 15.09
C PRO A 275 17.66 -17.52 13.70
N ARG A 276 17.73 -16.18 13.60
CA ARG A 276 18.13 -15.47 12.37
C ARG A 276 19.52 -15.94 11.90
N SER A 277 19.63 -16.34 10.65
CA SER A 277 20.90 -16.81 10.06
C SER A 277 21.86 -15.68 9.69
N ALA A 278 21.37 -14.43 9.62
CA ALA A 278 22.12 -13.24 9.21
C ALA A 278 21.58 -11.99 9.92
N THR A 279 22.42 -10.97 10.01
CA THR A 279 22.07 -9.59 10.38
C THR A 279 21.59 -8.85 9.14
N ILE A 280 20.50 -8.08 9.26
CA ILE A 280 20.00 -7.21 8.20
C ILE A 280 20.13 -5.75 8.62
N THR A 281 20.79 -4.95 7.79
CA THR A 281 20.96 -3.51 8.04
C THR A 281 20.49 -2.70 6.83
N VAL A 282 19.72 -1.65 7.08
CA VAL A 282 19.27 -0.70 6.05
C VAL A 282 20.49 -0.09 5.38
N LYS A 283 20.55 -0.16 4.05
CA LYS A 283 21.69 0.29 3.24
C LYS A 283 21.49 1.71 2.69
N GLU A 284 20.24 2.12 2.47
CA GLU A 284 19.89 3.38 1.83
C GLU A 284 18.89 4.18 2.69
N ASP A 285 18.98 5.52 2.62
CA ASP A 285 18.00 6.41 3.23
C ASP A 285 16.62 6.22 2.59
N ASN A 286 15.55 6.48 3.34
CA ASN A 286 14.15 6.29 2.90
C ASN A 286 13.83 4.87 2.39
N THR A 287 14.32 3.85 3.09
CA THR A 287 13.96 2.45 2.78
C THR A 287 12.56 2.13 3.32
N HIS A 288 11.70 1.56 2.47
CA HIS A 288 10.31 1.19 2.76
C HIS A 288 10.11 -0.31 2.67
N LEU A 289 9.49 -0.88 3.69
CA LEU A 289 9.29 -2.31 3.84
C LEU A 289 7.81 -2.62 4.10
N LEU A 290 7.32 -3.72 3.53
CA LEU A 290 6.15 -4.42 4.05
C LEU A 290 6.62 -5.42 5.08
N ARG A 291 5.95 -5.48 6.24
CA ARG A 291 6.25 -6.39 7.33
C ARG A 291 5.03 -7.27 7.63
N VAL A 292 5.28 -8.55 7.87
CA VAL A 292 4.27 -9.52 8.35
C VAL A 292 4.81 -10.21 9.59
N ASP A 293 4.10 -10.07 10.70
CA ASP A 293 4.51 -10.68 11.97
C ASP A 293 4.41 -12.21 11.97
N LYS A 294 5.22 -12.85 12.81
CA LYS A 294 5.30 -14.31 12.92
C LYS A 294 3.94 -14.97 13.12
N ASP A 295 3.10 -14.42 13.99
CA ASP A 295 1.80 -15.01 14.29
C ASP A 295 0.85 -14.93 13.09
N SER A 296 0.82 -13.78 12.42
CA SER A 296 0.06 -13.58 11.19
C SER A 296 0.58 -14.48 10.05
N TYR A 297 1.90 -14.55 9.87
CA TYR A 297 2.54 -15.42 8.89
C TYR A 297 2.17 -16.89 9.12
N ASN A 298 2.35 -17.38 10.35
CA ASN A 298 2.03 -18.75 10.71
C ASN A 298 0.54 -19.06 10.60
N LYS A 299 -0.32 -18.10 10.92
CA LYS A 299 -1.77 -18.24 10.74
C LYS A 299 -2.11 -18.43 9.26
N ILE A 300 -1.60 -17.58 8.38
CA ILE A 300 -1.82 -17.67 6.94
C ILE A 300 -1.35 -19.03 6.41
N VAL A 301 -0.15 -19.47 6.77
CA VAL A 301 0.37 -20.79 6.35
C VAL A 301 -0.54 -21.93 6.81
N ARG A 302 -1.02 -21.90 8.07
CA ARG A 302 -1.94 -22.91 8.61
C ARG A 302 -3.30 -22.87 7.93
N ASP A 303 -3.83 -21.69 7.66
CA ASP A 303 -5.14 -21.51 7.04
C ASP A 303 -5.10 -22.04 5.60
N ILE A 304 -4.01 -21.82 4.86
CA ILE A 304 -3.77 -22.43 3.54
C ILE A 304 -3.73 -23.96 3.63
N GLU A 305 -2.96 -24.53 4.56
CA GLU A 305 -2.87 -25.97 4.75
C GLU A 305 -4.21 -26.60 5.14
N ALA A 306 -4.98 -25.93 6.01
CA ALA A 306 -6.30 -26.39 6.44
C ALA A 306 -7.35 -26.30 5.32
N ASN A 307 -7.23 -25.30 4.45
CA ASN A 307 -8.17 -25.07 3.34
C ASN A 307 -7.77 -25.81 2.05
N THR A 308 -6.59 -26.42 2.00
CA THR A 308 -6.09 -27.14 0.82
C THR A 308 -6.15 -28.66 1.03
N VAL A 309 -6.78 -29.38 0.10
CA VAL A 309 -6.76 -30.85 0.05
C VAL A 309 -5.87 -31.30 -1.09
N ARG A 310 -4.89 -32.15 -0.80
CA ARG A 310 -3.97 -32.71 -1.79
C ARG A 310 -4.17 -34.22 -1.88
N LEU A 311 -4.67 -34.69 -3.02
CA LEU A 311 -4.69 -36.12 -3.34
C LEU A 311 -3.31 -36.50 -3.87
N LYS A 312 -2.68 -37.51 -3.27
CA LYS A 312 -1.38 -38.02 -3.69
C LYS A 312 -1.47 -39.44 -4.24
N GLU A 313 -0.79 -39.70 -5.35
CA GLU A 313 -0.55 -41.05 -5.86
C GLU A 313 0.96 -41.24 -6.04
N LEU A 314 1.49 -42.36 -5.54
CA LEU A 314 2.93 -42.69 -5.58
C LEU A 314 3.83 -41.56 -5.00
N GLY A 315 3.33 -40.80 -4.03
CA GLY A 315 4.05 -39.71 -3.37
C GLY A 315 3.95 -38.35 -4.08
N SER A 316 3.34 -38.28 -5.26
CA SER A 316 3.16 -37.05 -6.04
C SER A 316 1.73 -36.51 -5.90
N ASP A 317 1.58 -35.19 -5.79
CA ASP A 317 0.28 -34.52 -5.83
C ASP A 317 -0.35 -34.72 -7.22
N VAL A 318 -1.54 -35.34 -7.28
CA VAL A 318 -2.28 -35.60 -8.52
C VAL A 318 -3.57 -34.79 -8.62
N LEU A 319 -4.07 -34.25 -7.51
CA LEU A 319 -5.19 -33.30 -7.47
C LEU A 319 -5.02 -32.40 -6.25
N VAL A 320 -5.17 -31.09 -6.46
CA VAL A 320 -5.11 -30.06 -5.43
C VAL A 320 -6.42 -29.30 -5.46
N LEU A 321 -7.11 -29.31 -4.33
CA LEU A 321 -8.37 -28.61 -4.13
C LEU A 321 -8.19 -27.53 -3.06
N GLU A 322 -8.85 -26.40 -3.22
CA GLU A 322 -8.86 -25.33 -2.22
C GLU A 322 -10.30 -24.97 -1.85
N LYS A 323 -10.58 -24.81 -0.57
CA LYS A 323 -11.90 -24.43 -0.08
C LYS A 323 -12.16 -22.96 -0.40
N SER A 324 -13.11 -22.68 -1.29
CA SER A 324 -13.58 -21.33 -1.56
C SER A 324 -14.29 -20.78 -0.32
N PRO A 325 -13.84 -19.65 0.25
CA PRO A 325 -14.53 -19.02 1.38
C PRO A 325 -15.91 -18.48 0.97
N ARG A 326 -16.08 -18.10 -0.30
CA ARG A 326 -17.35 -17.55 -0.83
C ARG A 326 -18.39 -18.64 -1.09
N LEU A 327 -17.97 -19.77 -1.64
CA LEU A 327 -18.87 -20.86 -2.03
C LEU A 327 -19.01 -21.94 -0.96
N HIS A 328 -18.15 -21.91 0.06
CA HIS A 328 -17.98 -22.97 1.06
C HIS A 328 -17.83 -24.37 0.43
N LYS A 329 -17.26 -24.44 -0.78
CA LYS A 329 -17.01 -25.64 -1.58
C LYS A 329 -15.53 -25.70 -1.97
N TYR A 330 -15.02 -26.92 -2.14
CA TYR A 330 -13.69 -27.15 -2.67
C TYR A 330 -13.68 -26.91 -4.19
N MET A 331 -12.74 -26.10 -4.65
CA MET A 331 -12.49 -25.76 -6.05
C MET A 331 -11.21 -26.46 -6.51
N ILE A 332 -11.16 -26.88 -7.77
CA ILE A 332 -9.96 -27.48 -8.36
C ILE A 332 -8.94 -26.36 -8.63
N ILE A 333 -7.75 -26.49 -8.03
CA ILE A 333 -6.62 -25.56 -8.27
C ILE A 333 -5.66 -26.14 -9.29
N ALA A 334 -5.35 -27.43 -9.16
CA ALA A 334 -4.47 -28.14 -10.08
C ALA A 334 -4.77 -29.63 -10.03
N GLY A 335 -4.39 -30.37 -11.07
CA GLY A 335 -4.47 -31.82 -11.07
C GLY A 335 -4.03 -32.41 -12.40
N THR A 336 -3.83 -33.72 -12.42
CA THR A 336 -3.65 -34.44 -13.68
C THR A 336 -4.97 -34.43 -14.45
N PRO A 337 -4.93 -34.45 -15.79
CA PRO A 337 -6.14 -34.46 -16.61
C PRO A 337 -7.15 -35.54 -16.17
N GLN A 338 -6.67 -36.76 -15.91
CA GLN A 338 -7.51 -37.87 -15.46
C GLN A 338 -8.16 -37.58 -14.10
N LYS A 339 -7.40 -37.11 -13.11
CA LYS A 339 -7.95 -36.84 -11.76
C LYS A 339 -8.92 -35.67 -11.73
N ILE A 340 -8.73 -34.67 -12.58
CA ILE A 340 -9.70 -33.58 -12.75
C ILE A 340 -11.02 -34.15 -13.29
N LEU A 341 -10.96 -34.98 -14.34
CA LEU A 341 -12.15 -35.60 -14.93
C LEU A 341 -12.88 -36.53 -13.94
N GLU A 342 -12.13 -37.43 -13.27
CA GLU A 342 -12.66 -38.33 -12.24
C GLU A 342 -13.40 -37.55 -11.15
N HIS A 343 -12.76 -36.51 -10.59
CA HIS A 343 -13.34 -35.69 -9.53
C HIS A 343 -14.63 -34.99 -9.97
N LEU A 344 -14.66 -34.42 -11.17
CA LEU A 344 -15.85 -33.76 -11.72
C LEU A 344 -17.01 -34.74 -11.89
N LEU A 345 -16.73 -35.97 -12.37
CA LEU A 345 -17.76 -37.00 -12.54
C LEU A 345 -18.30 -37.48 -11.19
N GLU A 346 -17.44 -37.77 -10.22
CA GLU A 346 -17.82 -38.25 -8.88
C GLU A 346 -18.68 -37.25 -8.10
N HIS A 347 -18.30 -35.97 -8.12
CA HIS A 347 -19.06 -34.91 -7.44
C HIS A 347 -20.42 -34.67 -8.10
N ARG A 348 -20.55 -34.88 -9.41
CA ARG A 348 -21.81 -34.78 -10.13
C ARG A 348 -22.75 -35.94 -9.84
N LEU A 349 -22.23 -37.16 -9.79
CA LEU A 349 -22.98 -38.36 -9.40
C LEU A 349 -23.51 -38.25 -7.97
N SER A 350 -22.74 -37.65 -7.07
CA SER A 350 -23.14 -37.41 -5.68
C SER A 350 -24.18 -36.29 -5.50
N SER A 351 -24.27 -35.35 -6.44
CA SER A 351 -25.18 -34.19 -6.40
C SER A 351 -26.58 -34.46 -6.97
N THR A 352 -26.90 -35.72 -7.30
CA THR A 352 -28.14 -36.15 -8.00
C THR A 352 -29.45 -35.95 -7.22
N ASN A 353 -29.44 -35.34 -6.03
CA ASN A 353 -30.64 -35.07 -5.24
C ASN A 353 -31.12 -33.60 -5.20
N VAL A 354 -30.51 -32.67 -5.95
CA VAL A 354 -31.10 -31.33 -6.16
C VAL A 354 -31.09 -30.98 -7.64
N ALA A 355 -32.10 -31.46 -8.34
CA ALA A 355 -32.46 -30.98 -9.67
C ALA A 355 -32.67 -29.45 -9.62
N GLY A 356 -31.73 -28.67 -10.16
CA GLY A 356 -31.99 -27.23 -10.37
C GLY A 356 -30.79 -26.30 -10.56
N SER A 357 -29.58 -26.61 -10.08
CA SER A 357 -28.45 -25.67 -10.29
C SER A 357 -27.81 -25.91 -11.67
N ARG A 358 -28.28 -25.18 -12.67
CA ARG A 358 -27.80 -25.22 -14.07
C ARG A 358 -26.38 -24.67 -14.27
N ASN A 359 -25.74 -24.11 -13.23
CA ASN A 359 -24.43 -23.47 -13.35
C ASN A 359 -23.46 -24.15 -12.38
N ASP A 360 -22.73 -25.15 -12.86
CA ASP A 360 -21.57 -25.70 -12.18
C ASP A 360 -20.32 -25.10 -12.83
N PRO A 361 -19.80 -23.98 -12.29
CA PRO A 361 -18.71 -23.23 -12.93
C PRO A 361 -17.47 -24.10 -13.16
N CYS A 362 -17.21 -25.08 -12.28
CA CYS A 362 -16.09 -26.02 -12.47
C CYS A 362 -16.24 -26.88 -13.73
N LEU A 363 -17.48 -27.32 -14.04
CA LEU A 363 -17.71 -28.07 -15.26
C LEU A 363 -17.64 -27.17 -16.49
N ASP A 364 -18.21 -25.97 -16.41
CA ASP A 364 -18.17 -25.02 -17.53
C ASP A 364 -16.73 -24.66 -17.88
N ASP A 365 -15.90 -24.36 -16.87
CA ASP A 365 -14.47 -24.11 -17.04
C ASP A 365 -13.75 -25.31 -17.66
N PHE A 366 -14.03 -26.53 -17.19
CA PHE A 366 -13.46 -27.75 -17.77
C PHE A 366 -13.87 -27.93 -19.23
N LEU A 367 -15.16 -27.80 -19.56
CA LEU A 367 -15.64 -27.98 -20.94
C LEU A 367 -15.07 -26.93 -21.90
N LEU A 368 -14.81 -25.72 -21.41
CA LEU A 368 -14.19 -24.66 -22.21
C LEU A 368 -12.68 -24.87 -22.39
N THR A 369 -12.00 -25.49 -21.42
CA THR A 369 -10.53 -25.51 -21.37
C THR A 369 -9.90 -26.90 -21.56
N HIS A 370 -10.69 -27.98 -21.54
CA HIS A 370 -10.16 -29.35 -21.55
C HIS A 370 -9.23 -29.60 -22.73
N ILE A 371 -9.46 -28.99 -23.90
CA ILE A 371 -8.63 -29.22 -25.09
C ILE A 371 -7.16 -28.82 -24.88
N VAL A 372 -6.87 -27.94 -23.93
CA VAL A 372 -5.51 -27.49 -23.59
C VAL A 372 -4.69 -28.60 -22.90
N PHE A 373 -5.34 -29.44 -22.10
CA PHE A 373 -4.66 -30.43 -21.24
C PHE A 373 -5.16 -31.88 -21.42
N MET A 374 -6.31 -32.06 -22.07
CA MET A 374 -6.96 -33.33 -22.41
C MET A 374 -7.66 -33.21 -23.79
N PRO A 375 -6.96 -33.53 -24.89
CA PRO A 375 -7.55 -33.50 -26.22
C PRO A 375 -8.82 -34.35 -26.31
N THR A 376 -9.78 -33.96 -27.14
CA THR A 376 -11.11 -34.60 -27.24
C THR A 376 -11.05 -36.11 -27.41
N ARG A 377 -10.09 -36.63 -28.20
CA ARG A 377 -9.89 -38.08 -28.37
C ARG A 377 -9.57 -38.80 -27.06
N THR A 378 -8.76 -38.19 -26.21
CA THR A 378 -8.37 -38.73 -24.91
C THR A 378 -9.54 -38.64 -23.94
N LEU A 379 -10.24 -37.49 -23.90
CA LEU A 379 -11.45 -37.32 -23.09
C LEU A 379 -12.51 -38.37 -23.42
N VAL A 380 -12.83 -38.58 -24.71
CA VAL A 380 -13.79 -39.60 -25.14
C VAL A 380 -13.33 -41.00 -24.76
N SER A 381 -12.02 -41.29 -24.86
CA SER A 381 -11.49 -42.58 -24.43
C SER A 381 -11.60 -42.79 -22.92
N GLU A 382 -11.39 -41.76 -22.11
CA GLU A 382 -11.52 -41.85 -20.64
C GLU A 382 -12.99 -41.96 -20.21
N LEU A 383 -13.91 -41.24 -20.86
CA LEU A 383 -15.35 -41.32 -20.58
C LEU A 383 -15.99 -42.67 -20.96
N ASN A 384 -15.34 -43.45 -21.82
CA ASN A 384 -15.81 -44.78 -22.23
C ASN A 384 -15.27 -45.92 -21.35
N LYS A 385 -14.37 -45.63 -20.41
CA LYS A 385 -13.94 -46.58 -19.38
C LYS A 385 -14.99 -46.64 -18.27
#